data_AF-A0A1J0EFD6-F1
#
_entry.id   AF-A0A1J0EFD6-F1
#
_cell.length_a   1.000
_cell.length_b   1.000
_cell.length_c   1.000
_cell.angle_alpha   90.00
_cell.angle_beta   90.00
_cell.angle_gamma   90.00
#
_symmetry.space_group_name_H-M   'P 1'
#
loop_
_entity.id
_entity.type
_entity.pdbx_description
1 polymer ?
#
loop_
_entity_poly.entity_id
_entity_poly.type
_entity_poly.pdbx_seq_one_letter_code
_entity_poly.pdbx_strand_id
1 'polypeptide(L)'
;MADLPESNEWAPGVYQLETSDPVLGGPEGIDNLQARQLASRTKWLKDQIQKIINDAAPLASPTFTGDPKVPTPLAGDNDLSVSNTEFVRTALHGNTFIDVSGSGVLTLSAAQAGTGTLSLYGTLTGNRTIIVPTLPARFQVVNGTTGAFSLIVKTATGTGVAVTQDTSTLLFVTGANTIAQQQSDFDSVNLTGNPKSPTPPPGANDKSVVNSEFVQSAINGATSVNIAGAGNIVLTAAQLSAGIVYLSGVLTGNKTVIVPNVTARFQMQNVTTGAFTVTVKTAAGVGIAITPNTSSLLFCDATNVQLQQSDFISPVLRGKPLTALPPRFDVSTQVMSTEAAQARGHQYSGFWSFSGATPGAVGHVGGVVHCSGATNNSYSLPDSATNNIPVGAAIRVQNWGTYAMALSVQGADKMQENIDGMWTAATRSIPPDTYVDCMFIGMNLWLLTGTGVVGKTRPWACMLGPSGYQKLPSGLIVQWMTATFSGPGPASGAYNLPIAFPSMNFGCLVTMTDSVIYGASGTPFVAGMANGLGQVLLQTNYTASQSAGKVLAFGI
;
A
#
# COMPACT_ATOMS: atom_id res chain seq x y z
N MET A 1 33.29 -49.95 -113.36
CA MET A 1 34.67 -49.46 -113.21
C MET A 1 35.11 -49.84 -111.82
N ALA A 2 36.26 -50.46 -111.63
CA ALA A 2 36.75 -50.85 -110.30
C ALA A 2 37.61 -49.73 -109.74
N ASP A 3 37.28 -49.23 -108.55
CA ASP A 3 38.08 -48.23 -107.83
C ASP A 3 39.25 -48.91 -107.09
N LEU A 4 40.33 -48.16 -106.86
CA LEU A 4 41.42 -48.62 -106.01
C LEU A 4 40.96 -48.66 -104.55
N PRO A 5 41.21 -49.75 -103.79
CA PRO A 5 40.85 -49.80 -102.38
C PRO A 5 41.69 -48.80 -101.57
N GLU A 6 41.01 -47.95 -100.79
CA GLU A 6 41.64 -46.98 -99.88
C GLU A 6 41.77 -47.59 -98.47
N SER A 7 43.00 -47.73 -97.96
CA SER A 7 43.23 -48.11 -96.56
C SER A 7 43.41 -46.87 -95.68
N ASN A 8 43.00 -46.94 -94.41
CA ASN A 8 43.23 -45.84 -93.45
C ASN A 8 44.64 -45.97 -92.84
N GLU A 9 45.66 -45.80 -93.67
CA GLU A 9 47.04 -46.02 -93.28
C GLU A 9 47.94 -44.90 -93.82
N TRP A 10 48.89 -44.47 -92.99
CA TRP A 10 49.92 -43.54 -93.39
C TRP A 10 51.07 -44.29 -94.08
N ALA A 11 51.06 -44.34 -95.41
CA ALA A 11 52.17 -44.90 -96.16
C ALA A 11 53.49 -44.14 -95.86
N PRO A 12 54.65 -44.80 -95.68
CA PRO A 12 55.94 -44.12 -95.38
C PRO A 12 56.42 -43.18 -96.48
N GLY A 13 56.12 -43.49 -97.74
CA GLY A 13 56.46 -42.70 -98.93
C GLY A 13 55.42 -42.85 -100.03
N VAL A 14 55.47 -41.98 -101.05
CA VAL A 14 54.88 -42.28 -102.35
C VAL A 14 56.01 -42.88 -103.18
N TYR A 15 55.83 -44.11 -103.65
CA TYR A 15 56.80 -44.81 -104.48
C TYR A 15 57.10 -43.96 -105.72
N GLN A 16 58.32 -44.01 -106.24
CA GLN A 16 58.67 -43.41 -107.51
C GLN A 16 58.75 -44.55 -108.53
N LEU A 17 57.94 -44.48 -109.59
CA LEU A 17 58.06 -45.42 -110.70
C LEU A 17 59.44 -45.27 -111.32
N GLU A 18 60.17 -46.37 -111.37
CA GLU A 18 61.48 -46.48 -111.99
C GLU A 18 61.33 -46.89 -113.46
N THR A 19 62.34 -46.57 -114.27
CA THR A 19 62.32 -46.95 -115.70
C THR A 19 62.36 -48.46 -115.93
N SER A 20 62.74 -49.23 -114.91
CA SER A 20 62.75 -50.69 -114.91
C SER A 20 61.43 -51.34 -114.49
N ASP A 21 60.45 -50.57 -114.01
CA ASP A 21 59.21 -51.14 -113.49
C ASP A 21 58.29 -51.65 -114.61
N PRO A 22 57.65 -52.83 -114.43
CA PRO A 22 56.73 -53.37 -115.42
C PRO A 22 55.41 -52.61 -115.43
N VAL A 23 54.82 -52.36 -116.61
CA VAL A 23 53.48 -51.75 -116.74
C VAL A 23 52.41 -52.77 -116.30
N LEU A 24 52.07 -52.76 -115.01
CA LEU A 24 51.12 -53.68 -114.38
C LEU A 24 50.05 -52.91 -113.60
N GLY A 25 48.81 -52.95 -114.10
CA GLY A 25 47.62 -52.42 -113.43
C GLY A 25 46.99 -53.40 -112.41
N GLY A 26 45.78 -53.06 -111.94
CA GLY A 26 45.06 -53.81 -110.90
C GLY A 26 45.39 -53.33 -109.48
N PRO A 27 44.72 -53.87 -108.43
CA PRO A 27 44.83 -53.38 -107.06
C PRO A 27 46.24 -53.49 -106.46
N GLU A 28 46.99 -54.51 -106.86
CA GLU A 28 48.38 -54.80 -106.45
C GLU A 28 49.42 -54.52 -107.55
N GLY A 29 48.99 -53.87 -108.64
CA GLY A 29 49.87 -53.50 -109.74
C GLY A 29 50.82 -52.35 -109.37
N ILE A 30 52.06 -52.39 -109.84
CA ILE A 30 53.08 -51.37 -109.53
C ILE A 30 52.67 -49.99 -110.08
N ASP A 31 51.97 -49.94 -111.22
CA ASP A 31 51.46 -48.71 -111.84
C ASP A 31 50.49 -47.95 -110.92
N ASN A 32 49.75 -48.68 -110.09
CA ASN A 32 48.77 -48.13 -109.16
C ASN A 32 49.31 -47.94 -107.74
N LEU A 33 50.54 -48.38 -107.45
CA LEU A 33 51.12 -48.30 -106.10
C LEU A 33 51.18 -46.85 -105.59
N GLN A 34 51.65 -45.93 -106.44
CA GLN A 34 51.74 -44.50 -106.10
C GLN A 34 50.35 -43.91 -105.79
N ALA A 35 49.37 -44.21 -106.65
CA ALA A 35 48.00 -43.74 -106.52
C ALA A 35 47.32 -44.30 -105.26
N ARG A 36 47.51 -45.58 -104.97
CA ARG A 36 47.00 -46.24 -103.75
C ARG A 36 47.61 -45.68 -102.48
N GLN A 37 48.93 -45.45 -102.46
CA GLN A 37 49.62 -44.83 -101.32
C GLN A 37 49.15 -43.40 -101.08
N LEU A 38 48.92 -42.61 -102.14
CA LEU A 38 48.37 -41.27 -102.04
C LEU A 38 46.92 -41.28 -101.54
N ALA A 39 46.07 -42.14 -102.09
CA ALA A 39 44.66 -42.26 -101.70
C ALA A 39 44.51 -42.69 -100.22
N SER A 40 45.31 -43.66 -99.77
CA SER A 40 45.32 -44.14 -98.38
C SER A 40 45.78 -43.05 -97.40
N ARG A 41 46.81 -42.27 -97.76
CA ARG A 41 47.23 -41.08 -97.00
C ARG A 41 46.13 -40.01 -96.94
N THR A 42 45.45 -39.74 -98.05
CA THR A 42 44.35 -38.76 -98.10
C THR A 42 43.19 -39.21 -97.21
N LYS A 43 42.84 -40.51 -97.21
CA LYS A 43 41.83 -41.07 -96.30
C LYS A 43 42.24 -40.94 -94.83
N TRP A 44 43.49 -41.27 -94.50
CA TRP A 44 44.02 -41.08 -93.13
C TRP A 44 43.98 -39.62 -92.70
N LEU A 45 44.43 -38.69 -93.54
CA LEU A 45 44.39 -37.25 -93.26
C LEU A 45 42.94 -36.76 -93.07
N LYS A 46 42.01 -37.21 -93.90
CA LYS A 46 40.59 -36.88 -93.77
C LYS A 46 40.05 -37.35 -92.42
N ASP A 47 40.31 -38.60 -92.04
CA ASP A 47 39.84 -39.15 -90.77
C ASP A 47 40.50 -38.44 -89.56
N GLN A 48 41.79 -38.07 -89.64
CA GLN A 48 42.45 -37.24 -88.62
C GLN A 48 41.84 -35.84 -88.51
N ILE A 49 41.56 -35.18 -89.65
CA ILE A 49 40.92 -33.86 -89.69
C ILE A 49 39.51 -33.95 -89.09
N GLN A 50 38.74 -34.99 -89.43
CA GLN A 50 37.40 -35.20 -88.87
C GLN A 50 37.45 -35.44 -87.37
N LYS A 51 38.45 -36.18 -86.88
CA LYS A 51 38.68 -36.34 -85.44
C LYS A 51 38.99 -35.00 -84.77
N ILE A 52 39.89 -34.20 -85.34
CA ILE A 52 40.21 -32.87 -84.82
C ILE A 52 38.96 -31.96 -84.78
N ILE A 53 38.14 -31.98 -85.84
CA ILE A 53 36.90 -31.19 -85.90
C ILE A 53 35.89 -31.65 -84.84
N ASN A 54 35.74 -32.95 -84.64
CA ASN A 54 34.81 -33.50 -83.65
C ASN A 54 35.28 -33.28 -82.21
N ASP A 55 36.59 -33.25 -81.97
CA ASP A 55 37.20 -33.04 -80.65
C ASP A 55 37.36 -31.54 -80.31
N ALA A 56 37.21 -30.63 -81.29
CA ALA A 56 37.32 -29.19 -81.08
C ALA A 56 36.08 -28.61 -80.38
N ALA A 57 36.31 -27.67 -79.46
CA ALA A 57 35.23 -26.94 -78.80
C ALA A 57 34.64 -25.83 -79.72
N PRO A 58 33.32 -25.56 -79.67
CA PRO A 58 32.72 -24.42 -80.37
C PRO A 58 33.34 -23.08 -79.94
N LEU A 59 33.53 -22.15 -80.89
CA LEU A 59 34.05 -20.81 -80.59
C LEU A 59 33.05 -19.97 -79.77
N ALA A 60 31.76 -20.08 -80.10
CA ALA A 60 30.69 -19.39 -79.40
C ALA A 60 30.15 -20.28 -78.28
N SER A 61 30.34 -19.84 -77.03
CA SER A 61 29.77 -20.46 -75.83
C SER A 61 29.98 -21.98 -75.73
N PRO A 62 31.25 -22.46 -75.74
CA PRO A 62 31.52 -23.88 -75.54
C PRO A 62 31.00 -24.33 -74.17
N THR A 63 30.42 -25.53 -74.11
CA THR A 63 30.14 -26.18 -72.82
C THR A 63 31.42 -26.84 -72.35
N PHE A 64 31.94 -26.43 -71.20
CA PHE A 64 33.09 -27.09 -70.58
C PHE A 64 32.67 -28.43 -69.97
N THR A 65 33.52 -29.45 -70.09
CA THR A 65 33.31 -30.78 -69.47
C THR A 65 34.49 -31.12 -68.55
N GLY A 66 34.26 -31.93 -67.51
CA GLY A 66 35.25 -32.23 -66.47
C GLY A 66 35.53 -31.05 -65.53
N ASP A 67 36.77 -30.95 -65.03
CA ASP A 67 37.27 -29.84 -64.19
C ASP A 67 38.27 -28.97 -64.99
N PRO A 68 37.82 -27.90 -65.67
CA PRO A 68 38.70 -27.01 -66.42
C PRO A 68 39.78 -26.39 -65.52
N LYS A 69 41.03 -26.48 -65.94
CA LYS A 69 42.17 -25.86 -65.24
C LYS A 69 42.50 -24.52 -65.90
N VAL A 70 42.37 -23.44 -65.13
CA VAL A 70 42.79 -22.08 -65.51
C VAL A 70 43.76 -21.56 -64.45
N PRO A 71 44.71 -20.66 -64.81
CA PRO A 71 45.58 -20.01 -63.83
C PRO A 71 44.77 -19.36 -62.70
N THR A 72 45.24 -19.44 -61.46
CA THR A 72 44.60 -18.77 -60.32
C THR A 72 44.89 -17.27 -60.38
N PRO A 73 43.86 -16.41 -60.57
CA PRO A 73 44.04 -14.97 -60.50
C PRO A 73 44.55 -14.53 -59.11
N LEU A 74 45.23 -13.39 -59.05
CA LEU A 74 45.67 -12.82 -57.77
C LEU A 74 44.45 -12.34 -56.96
N ALA A 75 44.55 -12.30 -55.63
CA ALA A 75 43.49 -11.74 -54.80
C ALA A 75 43.20 -10.27 -55.18
N GLY A 76 41.93 -9.90 -55.22
CA GLY A 76 41.50 -8.55 -55.62
C GLY A 76 41.57 -8.26 -57.13
N ASP A 77 41.86 -9.26 -57.96
CA ASP A 77 41.75 -9.14 -59.43
C ASP A 77 40.30 -8.88 -59.86
N ASN A 78 40.12 -8.05 -60.88
CA ASN A 78 38.83 -7.52 -61.34
C ASN A 78 38.71 -7.46 -62.87
N ASP A 79 39.51 -8.24 -63.59
CA ASP A 79 39.46 -8.34 -65.05
C ASP A 79 38.37 -9.31 -65.56
N LEU A 80 38.42 -9.66 -66.85
CA LEU A 80 37.47 -10.57 -67.51
C LEU A 80 37.95 -12.04 -67.53
N SER A 81 38.94 -12.40 -66.72
CA SER A 81 39.48 -13.76 -66.64
C SER A 81 38.48 -14.74 -66.01
N VAL A 82 38.58 -16.02 -66.40
CA VAL A 82 37.76 -17.09 -65.80
C VAL A 82 38.20 -17.33 -64.36
N SER A 83 37.28 -17.19 -63.41
CA SER A 83 37.54 -17.47 -61.99
C SER A 83 37.61 -18.99 -61.73
N ASN A 84 38.67 -19.44 -61.05
CA ASN A 84 38.74 -20.81 -60.53
C ASN A 84 38.28 -20.89 -59.06
N THR A 85 38.08 -22.11 -58.57
CA THR A 85 37.55 -22.36 -57.22
C THR A 85 38.50 -21.91 -56.10
N GLU A 86 39.81 -21.92 -56.34
CA GLU A 86 40.82 -21.44 -55.39
C GLU A 86 40.74 -19.91 -55.20
N PHE A 87 40.61 -19.17 -56.30
CA PHE A 87 40.40 -17.72 -56.26
C PHE A 87 39.11 -17.36 -55.53
N VAL A 88 37.99 -18.01 -55.87
CA VAL A 88 36.69 -17.75 -55.22
C VAL A 88 36.75 -18.05 -53.72
N ARG A 89 37.39 -19.16 -53.32
CA ARG A 89 37.58 -19.50 -51.91
C ARG A 89 38.42 -18.46 -51.17
N THR A 90 39.48 -17.96 -51.80
CA THR A 90 40.36 -16.94 -51.22
C THR A 90 39.66 -15.59 -51.11
N ALA A 91 38.91 -15.18 -52.14
CA ALA A 91 38.14 -13.94 -52.13
C ALA A 91 37.06 -13.92 -51.05
N LEU A 92 36.37 -15.05 -50.82
CA LEU A 92 35.28 -15.15 -49.84
C LEU A 92 35.76 -15.42 -48.40
N HIS A 93 36.69 -16.35 -48.22
CA HIS A 93 37.07 -16.87 -46.90
C HIS A 93 38.55 -16.63 -46.54
N GLY A 94 39.32 -16.03 -47.44
CA GLY A 94 40.72 -15.70 -47.19
C GLY A 94 40.83 -14.72 -46.02
N ASN A 95 41.92 -14.87 -45.26
CA ASN A 95 42.28 -13.96 -44.20
C ASN A 95 43.71 -13.45 -44.46
N THR A 96 43.85 -12.15 -44.69
CA THR A 96 45.16 -11.51 -44.82
C THR A 96 45.60 -10.98 -43.46
N PHE A 97 46.77 -11.41 -43.00
CA PHE A 97 47.42 -10.86 -41.81
C PHE A 97 48.32 -9.69 -42.23
N ILE A 98 48.10 -8.52 -41.64
CA ILE A 98 48.82 -7.29 -41.97
C ILE A 98 49.40 -6.70 -40.69
N ASP A 99 50.72 -6.60 -40.62
CA ASP A 99 51.40 -5.83 -39.59
C ASP A 99 51.18 -4.34 -39.85
N VAL A 100 50.52 -3.67 -38.91
CA VAL A 100 50.22 -2.24 -38.96
C VAL A 100 50.99 -1.43 -37.92
N SER A 101 52.03 -2.02 -37.31
CA SER A 101 52.88 -1.38 -36.30
C SER A 101 53.33 0.02 -36.72
N GLY A 102 53.47 0.91 -35.74
CA GLY A 102 53.89 2.30 -35.95
C GLY A 102 52.74 3.32 -35.90
N SER A 103 52.85 4.39 -36.70
CA SER A 103 51.91 5.52 -36.73
C SER A 103 51.72 6.04 -38.16
N GLY A 104 50.77 6.96 -38.39
CA GLY A 104 50.55 7.59 -39.69
C GLY A 104 49.70 6.73 -40.64
N VAL A 105 49.96 6.80 -41.95
CA VAL A 105 49.12 6.16 -42.99
C VAL A 105 49.78 4.90 -43.54
N LEU A 106 49.02 3.83 -43.74
CA LEU A 106 49.41 2.62 -44.47
C LEU A 106 48.38 2.36 -45.58
N THR A 107 48.83 2.33 -46.83
CA THR A 107 47.98 1.99 -47.97
C THR A 107 48.12 0.51 -48.30
N LEU A 108 47.00 -0.20 -48.32
CA LEU A 108 46.96 -1.61 -48.70
C LEU A 108 46.93 -1.75 -50.22
N SER A 109 47.65 -2.75 -50.73
CA SER A 109 47.54 -3.14 -52.13
C SER A 109 46.21 -3.84 -52.42
N ALA A 110 45.84 -3.93 -53.71
CA ALA A 110 44.66 -4.68 -54.13
C ALA A 110 44.71 -6.15 -53.67
N ALA A 111 45.89 -6.77 -53.66
CA ALA A 111 46.08 -8.13 -53.17
C ALA A 111 45.92 -8.26 -51.65
N GLN A 112 46.43 -7.30 -50.87
CA GLN A 112 46.28 -7.30 -49.41
C GLN A 112 44.83 -7.11 -49.00
N ALA A 113 44.10 -6.25 -49.72
CA ALA A 113 42.68 -6.00 -49.55
C ALA A 113 41.80 -6.87 -50.48
N GLY A 114 42.35 -7.98 -51.00
CA GLY A 114 41.65 -8.86 -51.95
C GLY A 114 40.94 -10.04 -51.29
N THR A 115 41.00 -10.13 -49.95
CA THR A 115 40.43 -11.22 -49.15
C THR A 115 39.24 -10.73 -48.32
N GLY A 116 38.37 -11.66 -47.92
CA GLY A 116 37.17 -11.33 -47.13
C GLY A 116 37.47 -10.79 -45.73
N THR A 117 38.62 -11.15 -45.14
CA THR A 117 39.01 -10.78 -43.78
C THR A 117 40.39 -10.14 -43.74
N LEU A 118 40.50 -9.00 -43.06
CA LEU A 118 41.74 -8.28 -42.80
C LEU A 118 42.06 -8.34 -41.31
N SER A 119 43.10 -9.11 -40.95
CA SER A 119 43.60 -9.20 -39.57
C SER A 119 44.77 -8.25 -39.38
N LEU A 120 44.50 -7.12 -38.74
CA LEU A 120 45.48 -6.06 -38.49
C LEU A 120 46.11 -6.28 -37.12
N TYR A 121 47.43 -6.42 -37.05
CA TYR A 121 48.16 -6.69 -35.80
C TYR A 121 49.41 -5.83 -35.65
N GLY A 122 50.00 -5.82 -34.46
CA GLY A 122 51.22 -5.05 -34.17
C GLY A 122 51.02 -3.95 -33.13
N THR A 123 52.11 -3.28 -32.73
CA THR A 123 52.08 -2.24 -31.68
C THR A 123 51.99 -0.86 -32.31
N LEU A 124 50.93 -0.12 -31.99
CA LEU A 124 50.75 1.26 -32.41
C LEU A 124 51.59 2.19 -31.53
N THR A 125 52.38 3.06 -32.17
CA THR A 125 53.16 4.11 -31.50
C THR A 125 52.57 5.50 -31.73
N GLY A 126 51.43 5.58 -32.43
CA GLY A 126 50.64 6.76 -32.71
C GLY A 126 49.35 6.37 -33.45
N ASN A 127 48.46 7.33 -33.72
CA ASN A 127 47.24 7.07 -34.50
C ASN A 127 47.60 6.51 -35.89
N ARG A 128 46.93 5.43 -36.30
CA ARG A 128 47.20 4.69 -37.54
C ARG A 128 46.00 4.75 -38.46
N THR A 129 46.23 5.02 -39.74
CA THR A 129 45.19 5.05 -40.77
C THR A 129 45.50 4.03 -41.85
N ILE A 130 44.59 3.10 -42.08
CA ILE A 130 44.69 2.07 -43.11
C ILE A 130 43.85 2.51 -44.31
N ILE A 131 44.49 2.68 -45.47
CA ILE A 131 43.81 2.99 -46.72
C ILE A 131 43.53 1.69 -47.47
N VAL A 132 42.25 1.38 -47.67
CA VAL A 132 41.80 0.27 -48.53
C VAL A 132 41.50 0.78 -49.95
N PRO A 133 41.57 -0.09 -50.98
CA PRO A 133 41.18 0.26 -52.35
C PRO A 133 39.74 0.79 -52.45
N THR A 134 39.47 1.60 -53.48
CA THR A 134 38.17 2.26 -53.72
C THR A 134 37.13 1.38 -54.42
N LEU A 135 37.47 0.12 -54.72
CA LEU A 135 36.55 -0.83 -55.36
C LEU A 135 35.46 -1.25 -54.36
N PRO A 136 34.19 -1.45 -54.81
CA PRO A 136 33.16 -1.98 -53.93
C PRO A 136 33.56 -3.33 -53.35
N ALA A 137 33.68 -3.38 -52.02
CA ALA A 137 34.16 -4.55 -51.31
C ALA A 137 33.54 -4.63 -49.91
N ARG A 138 33.44 -5.87 -49.40
CA ARG A 138 33.05 -6.15 -48.01
C ARG A 138 34.26 -6.68 -47.27
N PHE A 139 34.67 -6.00 -46.20
CA PHE A 139 35.77 -6.43 -45.34
C PHE A 139 35.27 -6.75 -43.94
N GLN A 140 35.64 -7.92 -43.42
CA GLN A 140 35.69 -8.14 -42.00
C GLN A 140 37.07 -7.68 -41.49
N VAL A 141 37.12 -6.57 -40.77
CA VAL A 141 38.36 -6.07 -40.18
C VAL A 141 38.46 -6.56 -38.75
N VAL A 142 39.56 -7.23 -38.40
CA VAL A 142 39.89 -7.64 -37.04
C VAL A 142 41.05 -6.77 -36.58
N ASN A 143 40.85 -5.99 -35.53
CA ASN A 143 41.91 -5.16 -34.97
C ASN A 143 42.53 -5.85 -33.75
N GLY A 144 43.61 -6.58 -33.95
CA GLY A 144 44.44 -7.19 -32.91
C GLY A 144 45.70 -6.38 -32.60
N THR A 145 45.64 -5.05 -32.72
CA THR A 145 46.78 -4.18 -32.38
C THR A 145 46.93 -3.99 -30.87
N THR A 146 48.06 -3.43 -30.44
CA THR A 146 48.29 -3.01 -29.04
C THR A 146 48.74 -1.55 -28.96
N GLY A 147 48.55 -0.91 -27.80
CA GLY A 147 48.94 0.49 -27.57
C GLY A 147 47.74 1.46 -27.52
N ALA A 148 47.90 2.57 -26.81
CA ALA A 148 46.82 3.51 -26.51
C ALA A 148 46.53 4.51 -27.66
N PHE A 149 46.39 4.01 -28.89
CA PHE A 149 46.18 4.83 -30.08
C PHE A 149 45.04 4.30 -30.95
N SER A 150 44.47 5.19 -31.78
CA SER A 150 43.34 4.83 -32.64
C SER A 150 43.80 4.24 -33.98
N LEU A 151 43.07 3.23 -34.46
CA LEU A 151 43.20 2.69 -35.82
C LEU A 151 41.95 3.03 -36.64
N ILE A 152 42.14 3.69 -37.78
CA ILE A 152 41.06 4.12 -38.68
C ILE A 152 41.24 3.41 -40.03
N VAL A 153 40.19 2.81 -40.56
CA VAL A 153 40.17 2.26 -41.93
C VAL A 153 39.38 3.20 -42.84
N LYS A 154 39.95 3.61 -43.97
CA LYS A 154 39.31 4.55 -44.90
C LYS A 154 39.67 4.25 -46.35
N THR A 155 38.96 4.85 -47.32
CA THR A 155 39.46 4.97 -48.68
C THR A 155 40.40 6.19 -48.79
N ALA A 156 41.14 6.32 -49.89
CA ALA A 156 42.15 7.37 -50.07
C ALA A 156 41.64 8.79 -49.75
N THR A 157 40.37 9.05 -50.05
CA THR A 157 39.71 10.36 -49.95
C THR A 157 38.52 10.39 -48.96
N GLY A 158 38.22 9.27 -48.28
CA GLY A 158 37.08 9.16 -47.35
C GLY A 158 37.38 9.58 -45.90
N THR A 159 36.32 9.75 -45.09
CA THR A 159 36.39 10.15 -43.66
C THR A 159 36.78 9.01 -42.71
N GLY A 160 36.59 7.75 -43.12
CA GLY A 160 37.05 6.55 -42.41
C GLY A 160 36.18 6.08 -41.25
N VAL A 161 36.41 4.84 -40.82
CA VAL A 161 35.77 4.19 -39.67
C VAL A 161 36.84 3.77 -38.68
N ALA A 162 36.69 4.17 -37.42
CA ALA A 162 37.55 3.69 -36.34
C ALA A 162 37.21 2.24 -36.00
N VAL A 163 38.22 1.38 -35.93
CA VAL A 163 38.06 -0.02 -35.51
C VAL A 163 38.69 -0.16 -34.13
N THR A 164 37.88 -0.41 -33.11
CA THR A 164 38.35 -0.51 -31.73
C THR A 164 39.29 -1.70 -31.56
N GLN A 165 40.31 -1.54 -30.72
CA GLN A 165 41.24 -2.59 -30.37
C GLN A 165 40.51 -3.83 -29.82
N ASP A 166 40.99 -5.02 -30.18
CA ASP A 166 40.44 -6.33 -29.80
C ASP A 166 38.99 -6.59 -30.26
N THR A 167 38.53 -5.87 -31.29
CA THR A 167 37.21 -6.04 -31.88
C THR A 167 37.27 -6.44 -33.36
N SER A 168 36.17 -7.00 -33.86
CA SER A 168 35.96 -7.22 -35.29
C SER A 168 34.78 -6.40 -35.79
N THR A 169 34.96 -5.76 -36.94
CA THR A 169 33.98 -4.87 -37.55
C THR A 169 33.79 -5.22 -39.02
N LEU A 170 32.54 -5.35 -39.45
CA LEU A 170 32.19 -5.46 -40.86
C LEU A 170 32.10 -4.06 -41.50
N LEU A 171 32.86 -3.86 -42.56
CA LEU A 171 32.97 -2.62 -43.32
C LEU A 171 32.54 -2.84 -44.78
N PHE A 172 31.75 -1.92 -45.31
CA PHE A 172 31.34 -1.89 -46.71
C PHE A 172 31.96 -0.68 -47.40
N VAL A 173 32.79 -0.93 -48.41
CA VAL A 173 33.25 0.11 -49.34
C VAL A 173 32.16 0.29 -50.38
N THR A 174 31.42 1.41 -50.30
CA THR A 174 30.25 1.67 -51.18
C THR A 174 30.58 2.58 -52.36
N GLY A 175 31.84 3.01 -52.49
CA GLY A 175 32.34 3.87 -53.57
C GLY A 175 33.65 4.55 -53.18
N ALA A 176 34.12 5.49 -54.01
CA ALA A 176 35.44 6.12 -53.85
C ALA A 176 35.67 6.77 -52.46
N ASN A 177 34.62 7.26 -51.78
CA ASN A 177 34.75 8.11 -50.60
C ASN A 177 34.00 7.63 -49.35
N THR A 178 33.32 6.48 -49.38
CA THR A 178 32.45 6.04 -48.28
C THR A 178 32.71 4.61 -47.87
N ILE A 179 33.20 4.46 -46.63
CA ILE A 179 33.17 3.19 -45.88
C ILE A 179 32.06 3.32 -44.86
N ALA A 180 31.09 2.42 -44.92
CA ALA A 180 30.05 2.29 -43.92
C ALA A 180 30.38 1.10 -43.01
N GLN A 181 30.33 1.32 -41.70
CA GLN A 181 30.27 0.22 -40.74
C GLN A 181 28.88 -0.43 -40.82
N GLN A 182 28.80 -1.76 -40.66
CA GLN A 182 27.51 -2.40 -40.50
C GLN A 182 26.82 -1.87 -39.22
N GLN A 183 25.89 -0.95 -39.39
CA GLN A 183 24.85 -0.64 -38.42
C GLN A 183 23.56 -1.25 -38.94
N SER A 184 23.45 -2.58 -38.86
CA SER A 184 22.13 -3.19 -38.82
C SER A 184 21.55 -2.78 -37.47
N ASP A 185 20.49 -1.98 -37.52
CA ASP A 185 19.58 -1.47 -36.49
C ASP A 185 19.34 -2.28 -35.20
N PHE A 186 19.93 -3.46 -35.02
CA PHE A 186 19.89 -4.32 -33.83
C PHE A 186 18.48 -4.35 -33.23
N ASP A 187 17.47 -4.39 -34.09
CA ASP A 187 16.09 -4.40 -33.64
C ASP A 187 15.83 -5.73 -32.92
N SER A 188 15.39 -5.62 -31.67
CA SER A 188 14.96 -6.76 -30.85
C SER A 188 16.02 -7.87 -30.69
N VAL A 189 17.30 -7.51 -30.51
CA VAL A 189 18.38 -8.48 -30.29
C VAL A 189 18.19 -9.26 -28.99
N ASN A 190 18.28 -10.59 -29.09
CA ASN A 190 18.29 -11.48 -27.94
C ASN A 190 19.67 -11.47 -27.27
N LEU A 191 19.82 -10.79 -26.13
CA LEU A 191 21.09 -10.69 -25.40
C LEU A 191 21.33 -11.96 -24.56
N THR A 192 22.37 -12.74 -24.86
CA THR A 192 22.74 -13.96 -24.12
C THR A 192 23.91 -13.71 -23.16
N GLY A 193 24.00 -14.45 -22.05
CA GLY A 193 25.08 -14.31 -21.06
C GLY A 193 24.84 -13.17 -20.06
N ASN A 194 25.90 -12.40 -19.73
CA ASN A 194 25.84 -11.23 -18.84
C ASN A 194 26.25 -9.94 -19.59
N PRO A 195 25.35 -9.32 -20.36
CA PRO A 195 25.63 -8.07 -21.07
C PRO A 195 26.05 -6.95 -20.11
N LYS A 196 27.05 -6.16 -20.50
CA LYS A 196 27.48 -4.98 -19.75
C LYS A 196 26.82 -3.73 -20.31
N SER A 197 26.31 -2.87 -19.45
CA SER A 197 25.92 -1.50 -19.78
C SER A 197 26.48 -0.54 -18.72
N PRO A 198 26.80 0.72 -19.08
CA PRO A 198 27.11 1.75 -18.10
C PRO A 198 25.96 1.88 -17.10
N THR A 199 26.26 1.95 -15.80
CA THR A 199 25.27 2.16 -14.76
C THR A 199 24.70 3.58 -14.88
N PRO A 200 23.40 3.74 -15.19
CA PRO A 200 22.80 5.07 -15.26
C PRO A 200 22.90 5.79 -13.90
N PRO A 201 23.00 7.12 -13.89
CA PRO A 201 23.00 7.88 -12.65
C PRO A 201 21.66 7.72 -11.90
N PRO A 202 21.62 7.83 -10.56
CA PRO A 202 20.38 7.72 -9.80
C PRO A 202 19.31 8.73 -10.26
N GLY A 203 18.08 8.24 -10.47
CA GLY A 203 16.97 9.06 -10.96
C GLY A 203 16.94 9.31 -12.48
N ALA A 204 17.79 8.62 -13.26
CA ALA A 204 17.71 8.66 -14.73
C ALA A 204 16.31 8.27 -15.25
N ASN A 205 15.80 9.05 -16.21
CA ASN A 205 14.47 8.92 -16.79
C ASN A 205 14.49 8.87 -18.34
N ASP A 206 15.62 8.45 -18.91
CA ASP A 206 15.84 8.36 -20.35
C ASP A 206 15.72 6.90 -20.84
N LYS A 207 16.06 6.68 -22.12
CA LYS A 207 16.00 5.36 -22.77
C LYS A 207 17.26 4.50 -22.53
N SER A 208 18.04 4.79 -21.50
CA SER A 208 19.25 4.01 -21.18
C SER A 208 18.92 2.57 -20.76
N VAL A 209 19.82 1.64 -21.08
CA VAL A 209 19.69 0.24 -20.65
C VAL A 209 20.00 0.11 -19.16
N VAL A 210 19.00 -0.29 -18.39
CA VAL A 210 19.12 -0.51 -16.94
C VAL A 210 19.88 -1.80 -16.64
N ASN A 211 20.83 -1.74 -15.69
CA ASN A 211 21.56 -2.92 -15.19
C ASN A 211 21.14 -3.29 -13.75
N SER A 212 21.58 -4.46 -13.28
CA SER A 212 21.24 -4.97 -11.94
C SER A 212 21.75 -4.08 -10.79
N GLU A 213 22.88 -3.38 -10.99
CA GLU A 213 23.42 -2.42 -10.01
C GLU A 213 22.46 -1.24 -9.80
N PHE A 214 21.93 -0.68 -10.89
CA PHE A 214 20.91 0.38 -10.81
C PHE A 214 19.65 -0.10 -10.09
N VAL A 215 19.14 -1.29 -10.42
CA VAL A 215 17.92 -1.84 -9.79
C VAL A 215 18.12 -2.07 -8.28
N GLN A 216 19.27 -2.64 -7.89
CA GLN A 216 19.58 -2.86 -6.48
C GLN A 216 19.64 -1.54 -5.70
N SER A 217 20.25 -0.50 -6.29
CA SER A 217 20.31 0.84 -5.70
C SER A 217 18.94 1.52 -5.63
N ALA A 218 18.10 1.39 -6.66
CA ALA A 218 16.77 1.98 -6.69
C ALA A 218 15.79 1.36 -5.67
N ILE A 219 15.87 0.04 -5.45
CA ILE A 219 14.94 -0.67 -4.55
C ILE A 219 15.43 -0.66 -3.10
N ASN A 220 16.72 -0.98 -2.89
CA ASN A 220 17.27 -1.23 -1.55
C ASN A 220 18.28 -0.15 -1.11
N GLY A 221 18.54 0.86 -1.95
CA GLY A 221 19.44 1.94 -1.62
C GLY A 221 18.92 2.76 -0.44
N ALA A 222 19.82 3.05 0.49
CA ALA A 222 19.57 3.91 1.63
C ALA A 222 20.44 5.16 1.54
N THR A 223 19.84 6.34 1.71
CA THR A 223 20.57 7.60 1.82
C THR A 223 20.31 8.23 3.19
N SER A 224 21.33 8.80 3.82
CA SER A 224 21.17 9.59 5.04
C SER A 224 21.30 11.07 4.73
N VAL A 225 20.34 11.86 5.16
CA VAL A 225 20.32 13.32 5.04
C VAL A 225 20.32 13.92 6.43
N ASN A 226 21.37 14.70 6.74
CA ASN A 226 21.43 15.47 7.98
C ASN A 226 20.55 16.72 7.84
N ILE A 227 19.53 16.82 8.70
CA ILE A 227 18.55 17.89 8.74
C ILE A 227 18.63 18.71 10.04
N ALA A 228 19.77 18.71 10.73
CA ALA A 228 19.98 19.44 11.98
C ALA A 228 19.57 20.93 11.90
N GLY A 229 19.29 21.52 13.07
CA GLY A 229 18.85 22.91 13.21
C GLY A 229 17.34 23.10 13.04
N ALA A 230 16.92 24.27 12.56
CA ALA A 230 15.52 24.64 12.29
C ALA A 230 15.32 25.00 10.80
N GLY A 231 14.09 25.31 10.40
CA GLY A 231 13.76 25.86 9.07
C GLY A 231 13.57 24.81 7.97
N ASN A 232 13.84 25.18 6.72
CA ASN A 232 13.55 24.34 5.55
C ASN A 232 14.82 23.71 4.96
N ILE A 233 14.72 22.48 4.46
CA ILE A 233 15.74 21.84 3.63
C ILE A 233 15.07 21.28 2.38
N VAL A 234 15.72 21.39 1.22
CA VAL A 234 15.21 20.83 -0.05
C VAL A 234 16.03 19.58 -0.38
N LEU A 235 15.34 18.45 -0.57
CA LEU A 235 15.99 17.21 -1.02
C LEU A 235 16.19 17.24 -2.54
N THR A 236 17.27 16.63 -3.01
CA THR A 236 17.50 16.45 -4.44
C THR A 236 16.76 15.21 -4.97
N ALA A 237 16.52 15.17 -6.28
CA ALA A 237 15.94 13.99 -6.92
C ALA A 237 16.79 12.72 -6.68
N ALA A 238 18.12 12.86 -6.67
CA ALA A 238 19.04 11.77 -6.37
C ALA A 238 18.89 11.25 -4.93
N GLN A 239 18.73 12.14 -3.94
CA GLN A 239 18.53 11.74 -2.54
C GLN A 239 17.23 10.96 -2.32
N LEU A 240 16.18 11.28 -3.10
CA LEU A 240 14.91 10.56 -3.06
C LEU A 240 14.88 9.28 -3.89
N SER A 241 15.80 9.12 -4.84
CA SER A 241 15.88 7.91 -5.67
C SER A 241 16.41 6.69 -4.91
N ALA A 242 17.00 6.90 -3.73
CA ALA A 242 17.27 5.83 -2.77
C ALA A 242 15.94 5.43 -2.11
N GLY A 243 15.53 4.17 -2.24
CA GLY A 243 14.25 3.67 -1.71
C GLY A 243 13.98 4.01 -0.24
N ILE A 244 15.05 4.18 0.57
CA ILE A 244 14.99 4.56 1.98
C ILE A 244 15.81 5.84 2.24
N VAL A 245 15.20 6.82 2.93
CA VAL A 245 15.86 8.06 3.36
C VAL A 245 15.87 8.19 4.88
N TYR A 246 17.05 8.24 5.48
CA TYR A 246 17.24 8.51 6.91
C TYR A 246 17.39 10.01 7.15
N LEU A 247 16.47 10.59 7.90
CA LEU A 247 16.53 11.99 8.33
C LEU A 247 17.21 12.04 9.70
N SER A 248 18.42 12.58 9.76
CA SER A 248 19.27 12.56 10.96
C SER A 248 19.64 13.96 11.44
N GLY A 249 20.19 14.08 12.66
CA GLY A 249 20.66 15.34 13.23
C GLY A 249 19.85 15.82 14.44
N VAL A 250 20.39 16.81 15.15
CA VAL A 250 19.76 17.43 16.32
C VAL A 250 18.94 18.64 15.88
N LEU A 251 17.65 18.64 16.16
CA LEU A 251 16.75 19.74 15.84
C LEU A 251 16.81 20.81 16.94
N THR A 252 16.90 22.07 16.51
CA THR A 252 16.80 23.25 17.40
C THR A 252 15.51 24.05 17.18
N GLY A 253 14.64 23.57 16.29
CA GLY A 253 13.33 24.12 15.96
C GLY A 253 12.59 23.21 14.98
N ASN A 254 11.34 23.52 14.65
CA ASN A 254 10.57 22.75 13.67
C ASN A 254 11.28 22.77 12.30
N LYS A 255 11.32 21.60 11.66
CA LYS A 255 12.01 21.39 10.38
C LYS A 255 11.03 21.00 9.28
N THR A 256 11.16 21.63 8.12
CA THR A 256 10.43 21.24 6.90
C THR A 256 11.39 20.63 5.90
N VAL A 257 11.12 19.40 5.47
CA VAL A 257 11.84 18.71 4.40
C VAL A 257 11.00 18.84 3.13
N ILE A 258 11.54 19.55 2.14
CA ILE A 258 10.89 19.82 0.87
C ILE A 258 11.34 18.79 -0.15
N VAL A 259 10.41 18.00 -0.67
CA VAL A 259 10.67 17.03 -1.76
C VAL A 259 10.35 17.63 -3.13
N PRO A 260 11.10 17.24 -4.19
CA PRO A 260 10.75 17.50 -5.58
C PRO A 260 9.29 17.21 -5.92
N ASN A 261 8.73 18.04 -6.79
CA ASN A 261 7.33 17.97 -7.22
C ASN A 261 7.13 16.93 -8.34
N VAL A 262 7.49 15.69 -8.05
CA VAL A 262 7.42 14.56 -8.98
C VAL A 262 6.67 13.40 -8.33
N THR A 263 5.97 12.61 -9.14
CA THR A 263 5.26 11.43 -8.65
C THR A 263 6.30 10.40 -8.19
N ALA A 264 6.33 10.09 -6.90
CA ALA A 264 7.34 9.22 -6.31
C ALA A 264 6.83 8.53 -5.05
N ARG A 265 7.40 7.36 -4.75
CA ARG A 265 7.20 6.61 -3.50
C ARG A 265 8.54 6.54 -2.79
N PHE A 266 8.55 6.82 -1.50
CA PHE A 266 9.78 6.79 -0.70
C PHE A 266 9.47 6.44 0.74
N GLN A 267 10.37 5.70 1.38
CA GLN A 267 10.34 5.44 2.81
C GLN A 267 11.22 6.46 3.52
N MET A 268 10.69 7.17 4.51
CA MET A 268 11.46 8.10 5.32
C MET A 268 11.50 7.63 6.77
N GLN A 269 12.71 7.56 7.31
CA GLN A 269 12.93 7.23 8.71
C GLN A 269 13.44 8.47 9.44
N ASN A 270 12.65 8.94 10.40
CA ASN A 270 13.05 10.08 11.22
C ASN A 270 13.86 9.57 12.41
N VAL A 271 15.19 9.76 12.37
CA VAL A 271 16.13 9.45 13.47
C VAL A 271 16.70 10.72 14.09
N THR A 272 16.01 11.85 13.95
CA THR A 272 16.41 13.11 14.57
C THR A 272 16.21 13.08 16.09
N THR A 273 16.98 13.92 16.79
CA THR A 273 16.84 14.16 18.23
C THR A 273 16.42 15.61 18.49
N GLY A 274 15.78 15.87 19.63
CA GLY A 274 15.21 17.18 19.98
C GLY A 274 13.67 17.19 19.92
N ALA A 275 13.04 18.02 20.75
CA ALA A 275 11.59 18.04 20.95
C ALA A 275 10.85 18.89 19.88
N PHE A 276 11.17 18.67 18.60
CA PHE A 276 10.64 19.44 17.48
C PHE A 276 10.10 18.55 16.37
N THR A 277 9.19 19.09 15.55
CA THR A 277 8.53 18.32 14.49
C THR A 277 9.31 18.36 13.18
N VAL A 278 9.36 17.24 12.46
CA VAL A 278 9.81 17.16 11.07
C VAL A 278 8.60 16.99 10.18
N THR A 279 8.37 17.92 9.25
CA THR A 279 7.28 17.87 8.26
C THR A 279 7.85 17.68 6.86
N VAL A 280 7.33 16.71 6.12
CA VAL A 280 7.72 16.46 4.73
C VAL A 280 6.61 16.94 3.80
N LYS A 281 6.93 17.82 2.84
CA LYS A 281 5.98 18.37 1.86
C LYS A 281 6.67 18.66 0.53
N THR A 282 5.90 18.92 -0.52
CA THR A 282 6.42 19.63 -1.71
C THR A 282 6.56 21.13 -1.39
N ALA A 283 7.11 21.93 -2.30
CA ALA A 283 7.32 23.37 -2.06
C ALA A 283 6.03 24.11 -1.69
N ALA A 284 4.91 23.82 -2.39
CA ALA A 284 3.63 24.49 -2.22
C ALA A 284 2.55 23.62 -1.54
N GLY A 285 2.73 22.29 -1.51
CA GLY A 285 1.71 21.36 -1.05
C GLY A 285 1.58 21.22 0.47
N VAL A 286 0.57 20.44 0.85
CA VAL A 286 0.38 19.95 2.22
C VAL A 286 1.37 18.81 2.49
N GLY A 287 1.83 18.73 3.73
CA GLY A 287 2.82 17.74 4.16
C GLY A 287 2.34 16.84 5.29
N ILE A 288 3.17 15.85 5.58
CA ILE A 288 2.99 14.91 6.68
C ILE A 288 4.10 15.11 7.71
N ALA A 289 3.71 15.23 8.97
CA ALA A 289 4.67 15.20 10.07
C ALA A 289 5.12 13.74 10.29
N ILE A 290 6.43 13.51 10.29
CA ILE A 290 7.02 12.21 10.62
C ILE A 290 7.46 12.23 12.08
N THR A 291 6.84 11.42 12.92
CA THR A 291 7.18 11.32 14.34
C THR A 291 8.63 10.88 14.53
N PRO A 292 9.38 11.45 15.50
CA PRO A 292 10.74 11.00 15.81
C PRO A 292 10.80 9.50 16.12
N ASN A 293 11.87 8.84 15.70
CA ASN A 293 12.12 7.40 15.82
C ASN A 293 11.08 6.50 15.13
N THR A 294 10.37 7.00 14.11
CA THR A 294 9.43 6.21 13.31
C THR A 294 9.85 6.15 11.85
N SER A 295 9.36 5.13 11.14
CA SER A 295 9.47 5.00 9.69
C SER A 295 8.10 5.17 9.06
N SER A 296 8.02 6.01 8.02
CA SER A 296 6.79 6.30 7.29
C SER A 296 6.98 6.00 5.81
N LEU A 297 6.03 5.28 5.22
CA LEU A 297 5.90 5.14 3.77
C LEU A 297 5.12 6.33 3.25
N LEU A 298 5.73 7.09 2.36
CA LEU A 298 5.18 8.33 1.82
C LEU A 298 5.01 8.23 0.31
N PHE A 299 3.99 8.91 -0.18
CA PHE A 299 3.69 9.06 -1.59
C PHE A 299 3.60 10.55 -1.93
N CYS A 300 4.27 10.96 -3.01
CA CYS A 300 4.12 12.27 -3.60
C CYS A 300 3.33 12.12 -4.91
N ASP A 301 2.24 12.87 -5.07
CA ASP A 301 1.40 12.88 -6.28
C ASP A 301 1.80 13.99 -7.27
N ALA A 302 3.01 14.55 -7.11
CA ALA A 302 3.48 15.78 -7.77
C ALA A 302 2.71 17.05 -7.37
N THR A 303 1.98 17.05 -6.25
CA THR A 303 1.44 18.28 -5.63
C THR A 303 1.58 18.25 -4.12
N ASN A 304 1.21 17.16 -3.46
CA ASN A 304 1.23 16.97 -2.02
C ASN A 304 2.03 15.73 -1.64
N VAL A 305 2.51 15.70 -0.40
CA VAL A 305 3.03 14.48 0.22
C VAL A 305 1.94 13.90 1.11
N GLN A 306 1.65 12.62 0.92
CA GLN A 306 0.65 11.88 1.67
C GLN A 306 1.29 10.65 2.33
N LEU A 307 0.72 10.23 3.45
CA LEU A 307 1.06 8.94 4.03
C LEU A 307 0.48 7.87 3.10
N GLN A 308 1.25 6.83 2.79
CA GLN A 308 0.73 5.70 2.03
C GLN A 308 -0.26 4.93 2.93
N GLN A 309 -1.52 5.35 2.91
CA GLN A 309 -2.62 4.67 3.59
C GLN A 309 -3.13 3.55 2.68
N SER A 310 -3.37 2.39 3.26
CA SER A 310 -4.11 1.31 2.61
C SER A 310 -5.45 1.19 3.34
N ASP A 311 -6.51 0.97 2.59
CA ASP A 311 -7.80 0.55 3.16
C ASP A 311 -7.62 -0.87 3.72
N PHE A 312 -7.17 -0.96 4.97
CA PHE A 312 -7.05 -2.23 5.65
C PHE A 312 -8.47 -2.71 5.99
N ILE A 313 -9.04 -3.56 5.15
CA ILE A 313 -10.27 -4.29 5.45
C ILE A 313 -9.92 -5.36 6.49
N SER A 314 -10.51 -5.25 7.69
CA SER A 314 -10.34 -6.20 8.80
C SER A 314 -8.86 -6.47 9.19
N PRO A 315 -8.11 -5.44 9.64
CA PRO A 315 -6.71 -5.62 9.99
C PRO A 315 -6.55 -6.56 11.20
N VAL A 316 -5.58 -7.48 11.10
CA VAL A 316 -5.12 -8.26 12.26
C VAL A 316 -4.17 -7.38 13.08
N LEU A 317 -4.65 -6.84 14.20
CA LEU A 317 -3.81 -6.09 15.14
C LEU A 317 -2.97 -7.06 15.97
N ARG A 318 -1.64 -6.92 15.94
CA ARG A 318 -0.70 -7.73 16.74
C ARG A 318 -0.13 -6.89 17.89
N GLY A 319 0.14 -7.52 19.04
CA GLY A 319 0.72 -6.85 20.22
C GLY A 319 -0.33 -6.11 21.05
N LYS A 320 0.02 -4.90 21.53
CA LYS A 320 -0.84 -4.03 22.34
C LYS A 320 -1.15 -2.75 21.54
N PRO A 321 -2.16 -2.76 20.64
CA PRO A 321 -2.51 -1.57 19.87
C PRO A 321 -2.87 -0.43 20.82
N LEU A 322 -2.20 0.72 20.64
CA LEU A 322 -2.47 1.93 21.40
C LEU A 322 -3.60 2.68 20.69
N THR A 323 -4.67 2.94 21.43
CA THR A 323 -5.77 3.81 21.02
C THR A 323 -5.87 4.95 22.03
N ALA A 324 -6.23 6.14 21.58
CA ALA A 324 -6.44 7.26 22.48
C ALA A 324 -7.57 6.92 23.46
N LEU A 325 -7.50 7.45 24.69
CA LEU A 325 -8.61 7.31 25.62
C LEU A 325 -9.80 8.10 25.06
N PRO A 326 -10.91 7.46 24.68
CA PRO A 326 -12.08 8.19 24.20
C PRO A 326 -12.59 9.15 25.29
N PRO A 327 -13.05 10.35 24.92
CA PRO A 327 -13.81 11.21 25.80
C PRO A 327 -14.95 10.45 26.49
N ARG A 328 -15.33 10.91 27.68
CA ARG A 328 -16.48 10.34 28.38
C ARG A 328 -17.73 10.48 27.53
N PHE A 329 -18.49 9.39 27.41
CA PHE A 329 -19.70 9.31 26.58
C PHE A 329 -19.49 9.38 25.07
N ASP A 330 -18.29 9.07 24.58
CA ASP A 330 -18.05 8.90 23.15
C ASP A 330 -18.96 7.80 22.55
N VAL A 331 -19.58 8.11 21.40
CA VAL A 331 -20.50 7.25 20.63
C VAL A 331 -19.97 6.94 19.21
N SER A 332 -18.73 7.34 18.91
CA SER A 332 -18.09 7.08 17.63
C SER A 332 -17.71 5.60 17.45
N THR A 333 -17.39 5.25 16.20
CA THR A 333 -16.95 3.90 15.82
C THR A 333 -15.46 3.63 16.10
N GLN A 334 -14.83 4.40 16.99
CA GLN A 334 -13.41 4.22 17.29
C GLN A 334 -13.14 2.93 18.10
N VAL A 335 -11.92 2.40 18.00
CA VAL A 335 -11.50 1.23 18.79
C VAL A 335 -11.44 1.61 20.28
N MET A 336 -12.16 0.88 21.13
CA MET A 336 -12.21 1.12 22.57
C MET A 336 -10.92 0.68 23.27
N SER A 337 -10.38 1.52 24.15
CA SER A 337 -9.23 1.18 25.00
C SER A 337 -9.66 0.28 26.17
N THR A 338 -8.73 -0.51 26.72
CA THR A 338 -9.00 -1.34 27.92
C THR A 338 -9.33 -0.50 29.15
N GLU A 339 -8.76 0.70 29.27
CA GLU A 339 -9.07 1.66 30.33
C GLU A 339 -10.51 2.18 30.22
N ALA A 340 -10.95 2.52 29.00
CA ALA A 340 -12.34 2.92 28.75
C ALA A 340 -13.32 1.77 28.99
N ALA A 341 -12.95 0.53 28.62
CA ALA A 341 -13.77 -0.65 28.87
C ALA A 341 -13.91 -0.96 30.36
N GLN A 342 -12.81 -0.89 31.13
CA GLN A 342 -12.84 -1.15 32.58
C GLN A 342 -13.72 -0.13 33.33
N ALA A 343 -13.74 1.12 32.88
CA ALA A 343 -14.58 2.18 33.45
C ALA A 343 -16.08 2.04 33.10
N ARG A 344 -16.47 1.14 32.20
CA ARG A 344 -17.85 0.93 31.74
C ARG A 344 -18.36 -0.44 32.18
N GLY A 345 -19.00 -0.51 33.36
CA GLY A 345 -19.89 -1.62 33.73
C GLY A 345 -19.37 -2.67 34.71
N HIS A 346 -18.08 -2.69 35.03
CA HIS A 346 -17.52 -3.57 36.08
C HIS A 346 -17.24 -2.86 37.40
N GLN A 347 -17.00 -1.55 37.36
CA GLN A 347 -16.77 -0.68 38.52
C GLN A 347 -17.41 0.68 38.23
N TYR A 348 -17.69 1.45 39.29
CA TYR A 348 -18.01 2.87 39.12
C TYR A 348 -16.85 3.57 38.42
N SER A 349 -17.13 4.48 37.48
CA SER A 349 -16.08 5.16 36.70
C SER A 349 -15.22 6.12 37.54
N GLY A 350 -15.55 6.31 38.81
CA GLY A 350 -14.78 7.08 39.78
C GLY A 350 -15.40 7.06 41.17
N PHE A 351 -14.60 7.40 42.19
CA PHE A 351 -15.00 7.62 43.57
C PHE A 351 -14.54 9.00 44.02
N TRP A 352 -15.46 9.82 44.53
CA TRP A 352 -15.18 11.17 44.98
C TRP A 352 -15.67 11.37 46.42
N SER A 353 -14.74 11.61 47.35
CA SER A 353 -15.09 11.88 48.75
C SER A 353 -15.16 13.37 49.03
N PHE A 354 -16.13 13.82 49.83
CA PHE A 354 -16.27 15.22 50.20
C PHE A 354 -16.87 15.44 51.60
N SER A 355 -16.66 16.64 52.13
CA SER A 355 -17.30 17.18 53.33
C SER A 355 -17.70 18.64 53.07
N GLY A 356 -18.83 19.07 53.65
CA GLY A 356 -19.40 20.39 53.37
C GLY A 356 -20.13 20.47 52.03
N ALA A 357 -20.26 21.69 51.49
CA ALA A 357 -20.99 21.96 50.25
C ALA A 357 -20.12 21.72 49.01
N THR A 358 -20.55 20.84 48.11
CA THR A 358 -19.81 20.45 46.91
C THR A 358 -20.70 20.52 45.66
N PRO A 359 -20.34 21.32 44.63
CA PRO A 359 -21.02 21.27 43.35
C PRO A 359 -20.63 20.01 42.56
N GLY A 360 -21.60 19.34 41.97
CA GLY A 360 -21.36 18.25 41.03
C GLY A 360 -20.71 18.72 39.74
N ALA A 361 -19.84 17.88 39.19
CA ALA A 361 -19.15 18.12 37.92
C ALA A 361 -19.35 16.93 36.98
N VAL A 362 -19.11 17.12 35.68
CA VAL A 362 -19.17 16.03 34.68
C VAL A 362 -18.30 14.83 35.06
N GLY A 363 -17.21 15.06 35.81
CA GLY A 363 -16.33 14.02 36.34
C GLY A 363 -17.01 13.03 37.30
N HIS A 364 -18.09 13.42 37.97
CA HIS A 364 -18.81 12.55 38.92
C HIS A 364 -19.79 11.58 38.26
N VAL A 365 -20.17 11.83 37.00
CA VAL A 365 -21.12 10.99 36.26
C VAL A 365 -20.56 9.57 36.07
N GLY A 366 -21.38 8.53 36.08
CA GLY A 366 -20.95 7.13 36.09
C GLY A 366 -20.24 6.66 37.38
N GLY A 367 -20.00 7.58 38.33
CA GLY A 367 -19.23 7.35 39.56
C GLY A 367 -20.07 7.40 40.84
N VAL A 368 -19.36 7.36 41.97
CA VAL A 368 -19.93 7.58 43.31
C VAL A 368 -19.38 8.88 43.88
N VAL A 369 -20.27 9.71 44.42
CA VAL A 369 -19.91 10.82 45.32
C VAL A 369 -20.27 10.41 46.74
N HIS A 370 -19.30 10.47 47.65
CA HIS A 370 -19.37 9.94 49.00
C HIS A 370 -19.16 11.07 50.00
N CYS A 371 -20.22 11.40 50.74
CA CYS A 371 -20.15 12.42 51.79
C CYS A 371 -19.80 11.79 53.14
N SER A 372 -18.78 12.32 53.83
CA SER A 372 -18.40 11.87 55.19
C SER A 372 -18.30 13.03 56.20
N GLY A 373 -18.87 14.21 55.87
CA GLY A 373 -18.79 15.40 56.71
C GLY A 373 -19.77 15.39 57.90
N ALA A 374 -19.48 16.19 58.93
CA ALA A 374 -20.29 16.24 60.15
C ALA A 374 -21.42 17.28 60.14
N THR A 375 -21.34 18.41 59.44
CA THR A 375 -22.42 19.42 59.42
C THR A 375 -22.47 20.18 58.09
N ASN A 376 -23.64 20.65 57.69
CA ASN A 376 -23.85 21.48 56.48
C ASN A 376 -23.38 20.84 55.17
N ASN A 377 -23.49 19.51 55.06
CA ASN A 377 -23.17 18.83 53.82
C ASN A 377 -24.23 19.10 52.75
N SER A 378 -23.77 19.39 51.54
CA SER A 378 -24.66 19.49 50.39
C SER A 378 -23.96 19.05 49.12
N TYR A 379 -24.72 18.45 48.21
CA TYR A 379 -24.27 18.07 46.89
C TYR A 379 -25.29 18.53 45.86
N SER A 380 -24.84 19.21 44.80
CA SER A 380 -25.71 19.55 43.67
C SER A 380 -25.39 18.68 42.46
N LEU A 381 -26.41 18.12 41.81
CA LEU A 381 -26.23 17.38 40.56
C LEU A 381 -25.69 18.33 39.48
N PRO A 382 -24.71 17.90 38.67
CA PRO A 382 -24.16 18.73 37.59
C PRO A 382 -25.27 19.11 36.60
N ASP A 383 -25.19 20.32 36.06
CA ASP A 383 -26.12 20.80 35.03
C ASP A 383 -26.06 19.90 33.79
N SER A 384 -27.15 19.21 33.50
CA SER A 384 -27.22 18.23 32.42
C SER A 384 -27.04 18.83 31.03
N ALA A 385 -27.57 20.03 30.79
CA ALA A 385 -27.50 20.72 29.51
C ALA A 385 -26.10 21.30 29.26
N THR A 386 -25.54 21.98 30.26
CA THR A 386 -24.21 22.60 30.18
C THR A 386 -23.10 21.56 30.01
N ASN A 387 -23.26 20.37 30.61
CA ASN A 387 -22.27 19.30 30.57
C ASN A 387 -22.55 18.21 29.50
N ASN A 388 -23.56 18.41 28.64
CA ASN A 388 -23.98 17.45 27.61
C ASN A 388 -24.14 16.01 28.14
N ILE A 389 -24.76 15.85 29.30
CA ILE A 389 -24.92 14.55 29.96
C ILE A 389 -25.90 13.69 29.14
N PRO A 390 -25.53 12.49 28.68
CA PRO A 390 -26.43 11.65 27.89
C PRO A 390 -27.49 10.95 28.76
N VAL A 391 -28.63 10.64 28.14
CA VAL A 391 -29.71 9.85 28.78
C VAL A 391 -29.17 8.51 29.26
N GLY A 392 -29.56 8.10 30.47
CA GLY A 392 -29.10 6.88 31.13
C GLY A 392 -27.82 7.05 31.96
N ALA A 393 -27.18 8.23 31.91
CA ALA A 393 -26.07 8.53 32.79
C ALA A 393 -26.53 8.64 34.26
N ALA A 394 -25.77 8.06 35.18
CA ALA A 394 -26.14 8.02 36.60
C ALA A 394 -25.02 8.55 37.50
N ILE A 395 -25.38 9.13 38.65
CA ILE A 395 -24.47 9.46 39.75
C ILE A 395 -25.02 8.80 41.00
N ARG A 396 -24.20 7.99 41.69
CA ARG A 396 -24.56 7.52 43.03
C ARG A 396 -24.11 8.55 44.06
N VAL A 397 -25.05 9.07 44.83
CA VAL A 397 -24.81 10.01 45.93
C VAL A 397 -24.97 9.25 47.24
N GLN A 398 -23.89 9.07 47.99
CA GLN A 398 -23.91 8.43 49.31
C GLN A 398 -23.78 9.45 50.42
N ASN A 399 -24.64 9.34 51.44
CA ASN A 399 -24.51 10.09 52.68
C ASN A 399 -24.02 9.17 53.80
N TRP A 400 -22.71 9.19 54.05
CA TRP A 400 -22.06 8.60 55.23
C TRP A 400 -21.74 9.68 56.29
N GLY A 401 -22.36 10.86 56.17
CA GLY A 401 -22.27 11.90 57.19
C GLY A 401 -23.16 11.60 58.40
N THR A 402 -22.98 12.36 59.48
CA THR A 402 -23.76 12.19 60.72
C THR A 402 -25.19 12.75 60.61
N TYR A 403 -25.42 13.69 59.70
CA TYR A 403 -26.70 14.38 59.51
C TYR A 403 -27.21 14.25 58.08
N ALA A 404 -28.47 14.62 57.89
CA ALA A 404 -29.04 14.62 56.56
C ALA A 404 -28.31 15.62 55.64
N MET A 405 -28.00 15.17 54.43
CA MET A 405 -27.33 15.97 53.40
C MET A 405 -28.35 16.60 52.46
N ALA A 406 -28.13 17.85 52.07
CA ALA A 406 -28.94 18.51 51.06
C ALA A 406 -28.50 18.08 49.64
N LEU A 407 -29.38 17.40 48.90
CA LEU A 407 -29.23 17.13 47.47
C LEU A 407 -29.99 18.19 46.68
N SER A 408 -29.31 18.90 45.80
CA SER A 408 -29.93 19.87 44.88
C SER A 408 -29.54 19.58 43.42
N VAL A 409 -30.02 20.41 42.51
CA VAL A 409 -29.70 20.37 41.08
C VAL A 409 -29.08 21.72 40.69
N GLN A 410 -28.18 21.71 39.71
CA GLN A 410 -27.65 22.93 39.11
C GLN A 410 -28.48 23.34 37.89
N GLY A 411 -28.37 24.62 37.50
CA GLY A 411 -29.01 25.13 36.29
C GLY A 411 -30.53 25.01 36.31
N ALA A 412 -31.10 24.61 35.17
CA ALA A 412 -32.55 24.45 34.97
C ALA A 412 -33.05 23.02 35.23
N ASP A 413 -32.17 22.15 35.75
CA ASP A 413 -32.51 20.75 36.00
C ASP A 413 -33.57 20.62 37.10
N LYS A 414 -34.27 19.48 37.06
CA LYS A 414 -35.28 19.09 38.04
C LYS A 414 -35.06 17.64 38.45
N MET A 415 -35.55 17.27 39.62
CA MET A 415 -35.42 15.91 40.14
C MET A 415 -36.71 15.41 40.81
N GLN A 416 -36.89 14.09 40.78
CA GLN A 416 -38.10 13.44 41.32
C GLN A 416 -37.82 12.00 41.75
N GLU A 417 -38.40 11.63 42.89
CA GLU A 417 -38.25 10.32 43.53
C GLU A 417 -39.53 9.45 43.49
N ASN A 418 -40.68 10.01 43.14
CA ASN A 418 -41.96 9.30 43.14
C ASN A 418 -42.78 9.64 41.89
N ILE A 419 -43.76 8.82 41.54
CA ILE A 419 -44.57 9.03 40.33
C ILE A 419 -45.64 10.12 40.49
N ASP A 420 -46.12 10.32 41.73
CA ASP A 420 -47.26 11.19 42.04
C ASP A 420 -46.86 12.66 42.26
N GLY A 421 -45.55 12.95 42.34
CA GLY A 421 -44.99 14.28 42.53
C GLY A 421 -44.77 15.04 41.23
N MET A 422 -44.56 16.34 41.37
CA MET A 422 -44.14 17.21 40.27
C MET A 422 -42.61 17.27 40.18
N TRP A 423 -42.09 17.37 38.96
CA TRP A 423 -40.66 17.58 38.72
C TRP A 423 -40.27 18.98 39.22
N THR A 424 -39.36 19.05 40.18
CA THR A 424 -38.98 20.31 40.85
C THR A 424 -37.48 20.42 41.04
N ALA A 425 -36.98 21.66 41.19
CA ALA A 425 -35.62 21.94 41.64
C ALA A 425 -35.48 21.98 43.18
N ALA A 426 -36.53 21.63 43.92
CA ALA A 426 -36.56 21.75 45.37
C ALA A 426 -35.54 20.80 46.03
N THR A 427 -34.72 21.30 46.94
CA THR A 427 -33.69 20.49 47.62
C THR A 427 -34.29 19.26 48.32
N ARG A 428 -33.66 18.09 48.16
CA ARG A 428 -34.01 16.87 48.88
C ARG A 428 -33.10 16.69 50.09
N SER A 429 -33.69 16.33 51.22
CA SER A 429 -32.96 15.89 52.41
C SER A 429 -32.67 14.40 52.29
N ILE A 430 -31.38 14.04 52.26
CA ILE A 430 -30.89 12.66 52.14
C ILE A 430 -30.43 12.20 53.52
N PRO A 431 -31.11 11.25 54.18
CA PRO A 431 -30.75 10.79 55.53
C PRO A 431 -29.32 10.23 55.63
N PRO A 432 -28.71 10.24 56.82
CA PRO A 432 -27.44 9.54 57.06
C PRO A 432 -27.60 8.03 56.83
N ASP A 433 -26.51 7.35 56.51
CA ASP A 433 -26.44 5.91 56.17
C ASP A 433 -27.34 5.49 54.99
N THR A 434 -27.58 6.40 54.05
CA THR A 434 -28.37 6.12 52.84
C THR A 434 -27.66 6.55 51.56
N TYR A 435 -28.22 6.13 50.42
CA TYR A 435 -27.76 6.57 49.11
C TYR A 435 -28.93 6.90 48.19
N VAL A 436 -28.63 7.69 47.16
CA VAL A 436 -29.53 7.99 46.05
C VAL A 436 -28.78 7.81 44.74
N ASP A 437 -29.28 6.92 43.90
CA ASP A 437 -28.90 6.86 42.49
C ASP A 437 -29.72 7.89 41.72
N CYS A 438 -29.01 8.86 41.16
CA CYS A 438 -29.57 9.95 40.38
C CYS A 438 -29.31 9.63 38.91
N MET A 439 -30.34 9.21 38.17
CA MET A 439 -30.25 8.88 36.75
C MET A 439 -30.82 10.00 35.89
N PHE A 440 -30.03 10.51 34.96
CA PHE A 440 -30.51 11.46 33.97
C PHE A 440 -31.35 10.77 32.92
N ILE A 441 -32.60 11.21 32.74
CA ILE A 441 -33.56 10.59 31.81
C ILE A 441 -33.87 11.47 30.60
N GLY A 442 -33.14 12.59 30.44
CA GLY A 442 -33.37 13.57 29.38
C GLY A 442 -34.22 14.76 29.83
N MET A 443 -34.35 15.75 28.96
CA MET A 443 -35.20 16.94 29.17
C MET A 443 -34.94 17.69 30.50
N ASN A 444 -33.69 17.72 30.96
CA ASN A 444 -33.28 18.33 32.24
C ASN A 444 -33.87 17.64 33.48
N LEU A 445 -34.16 16.32 33.41
CA LEU A 445 -34.79 15.55 34.48
C LEU A 445 -33.86 14.46 35.06
N TRP A 446 -33.76 14.43 36.39
CA TRP A 446 -33.05 13.43 37.18
C TRP A 446 -34.02 12.56 37.98
N LEU A 447 -34.12 11.29 37.62
CA LEU A 447 -34.87 10.30 38.38
C LEU A 447 -34.04 9.83 39.58
N LEU A 448 -34.62 9.94 40.77
CA LEU A 448 -33.99 9.57 42.03
C LEU A 448 -34.50 8.21 42.51
N THR A 449 -33.59 7.30 42.81
CA THR A 449 -33.91 5.99 43.38
C THR A 449 -32.92 5.64 44.49
N GLY A 450 -33.26 4.72 45.39
CA GLY A 450 -32.39 4.31 46.49
C GLY A 450 -32.94 4.60 47.88
N THR A 451 -32.23 4.14 48.90
CA THR A 451 -32.71 4.15 50.30
C THR A 451 -32.91 5.56 50.85
N GLY A 452 -32.20 6.56 50.33
CA GLY A 452 -32.31 7.94 50.79
C GLY A 452 -33.62 8.64 50.39
N VAL A 453 -34.34 8.09 49.40
CA VAL A 453 -35.62 8.64 48.93
C VAL A 453 -36.77 7.63 48.93
N VAL A 454 -36.50 6.36 49.23
CA VAL A 454 -37.51 5.28 49.15
C VAL A 454 -38.73 5.56 50.03
N GLY A 455 -38.57 6.18 51.20
CA GLY A 455 -39.67 6.53 52.10
C GLY A 455 -40.66 7.55 51.53
N LYS A 456 -40.33 8.22 50.42
CA LYS A 456 -41.20 9.17 49.71
C LYS A 456 -41.84 8.58 48.45
N THR A 457 -41.54 7.32 48.15
CA THR A 457 -42.12 6.60 47.01
C THR A 457 -43.53 6.11 47.35
N ARG A 458 -44.34 5.85 46.33
CA ARG A 458 -45.75 5.44 46.47
C ARG A 458 -45.99 4.26 47.43
N PRO A 459 -45.17 3.18 47.45
CA PRO A 459 -45.33 2.08 48.41
C PRO A 459 -45.13 2.47 49.88
N TRP A 460 -44.44 3.59 50.15
CA TRP A 460 -44.13 4.11 51.48
C TRP A 460 -44.88 5.42 51.79
N ALA A 461 -45.88 5.79 50.97
CA ALA A 461 -46.59 7.06 51.12
C ALA A 461 -47.15 7.22 52.54
N CYS A 462 -46.96 8.40 53.12
CA CYS A 462 -47.43 8.71 54.46
C CYS A 462 -47.90 10.16 54.57
N MET A 463 -48.76 10.40 55.55
CA MET A 463 -49.18 11.73 56.00
C MET A 463 -49.02 11.77 57.52
N LEU A 464 -47.96 12.41 58.01
CA LEU A 464 -47.57 12.38 59.43
C LEU A 464 -48.25 13.47 60.28
N GLY A 465 -49.53 13.73 60.05
CA GLY A 465 -50.32 14.71 60.81
C GLY A 465 -51.00 14.09 62.05
N PRO A 466 -51.66 14.92 62.89
CA PRO A 466 -52.50 14.45 64.00
C PRO A 466 -53.62 13.48 63.57
N SER A 467 -54.09 13.61 62.33
CA SER A 467 -54.78 12.56 61.60
C SER A 467 -53.97 12.26 60.35
N GLY A 468 -53.70 10.99 60.10
CA GLY A 468 -52.64 10.60 59.19
C GLY A 468 -52.67 9.13 58.83
N TYR A 469 -51.76 8.75 57.94
CA TYR A 469 -51.60 7.37 57.52
C TYR A 469 -50.15 7.05 57.17
N GLN A 470 -49.83 5.77 57.16
CA GLN A 470 -48.61 5.21 56.61
C GLN A 470 -48.95 3.97 55.79
N LYS A 471 -48.48 3.95 54.54
CA LYS A 471 -48.49 2.76 53.70
C LYS A 471 -47.20 1.98 53.90
N LEU A 472 -47.32 0.65 53.87
CA LEU A 472 -46.19 -0.27 53.92
C LEU A 472 -46.04 -0.93 52.54
N PRO A 473 -44.82 -1.36 52.16
CA PRO A 473 -44.57 -2.01 50.87
C PRO A 473 -45.39 -3.28 50.62
N SER A 474 -45.86 -3.93 51.69
CA SER A 474 -46.75 -5.10 51.62
C SER A 474 -48.16 -4.75 51.12
N GLY A 475 -48.51 -3.46 51.01
CA GLY A 475 -49.85 -2.97 50.74
C GLY A 475 -50.64 -2.63 52.01
N LEU A 476 -50.19 -3.06 53.19
CA LEU A 476 -50.83 -2.74 54.47
C LEU A 476 -50.77 -1.23 54.72
N ILE A 477 -51.92 -0.65 55.04
CA ILE A 477 -52.09 0.75 55.39
C ILE A 477 -52.49 0.81 56.86
N VAL A 478 -51.79 1.66 57.63
CA VAL A 478 -52.15 2.00 59.01
C VAL A 478 -52.57 3.47 59.02
N GLN A 479 -53.73 3.76 59.59
CA GLN A 479 -54.30 5.10 59.66
C GLN A 479 -54.58 5.46 61.11
N TRP A 480 -54.40 6.73 61.47
CA TRP A 480 -54.72 7.23 62.79
C TRP A 480 -55.52 8.53 62.71
N MET A 481 -56.41 8.73 63.67
CA MET A 481 -57.18 9.97 63.81
C MET A 481 -57.68 10.15 65.25
N THR A 482 -58.17 11.36 65.54
CA THR A 482 -58.95 11.62 66.77
C THR A 482 -60.40 11.84 66.38
N ALA A 483 -61.30 11.01 66.91
CA ALA A 483 -62.73 11.14 66.73
C ALA A 483 -63.35 11.86 67.93
N THR A 484 -64.06 12.96 67.69
CA THR A 484 -64.73 13.76 68.72
C THR A 484 -66.22 13.48 68.72
N PHE A 485 -66.81 13.28 69.90
CA PHE A 485 -68.25 13.05 70.05
C PHE A 485 -68.95 14.38 70.39
N SER A 486 -70.02 14.72 69.66
CA SER A 486 -70.64 16.05 69.69
C SER A 486 -71.91 16.17 70.57
N GLY A 487 -72.33 15.12 71.29
CA GLY A 487 -73.54 15.18 72.13
C GLY A 487 -73.58 14.16 73.28
N PRO A 488 -74.42 14.38 74.31
CA PRO A 488 -74.54 13.52 75.48
C PRO A 488 -75.42 12.28 75.21
N GLY A 489 -74.93 11.08 75.52
CA GLY A 489 -75.66 9.80 75.42
C GLY A 489 -74.82 8.70 74.78
N PRO A 490 -75.28 7.42 74.76
CA PRO A 490 -74.58 6.35 74.05
C PRO A 490 -74.53 6.68 72.56
N ALA A 491 -73.45 7.32 72.12
CA ALA A 491 -73.31 7.89 70.80
C ALA A 491 -72.64 6.87 69.88
N SER A 492 -73.37 6.38 68.88
CA SER A 492 -72.80 5.70 67.73
C SER A 492 -72.61 6.69 66.58
N GLY A 493 -71.39 6.85 66.07
CA GLY A 493 -71.08 7.80 65.00
C GLY A 493 -70.09 7.23 63.97
N ALA A 494 -70.34 7.50 62.69
CA ALA A 494 -69.41 7.17 61.62
C ALA A 494 -68.38 8.30 61.46
N TYR A 495 -67.10 7.93 61.42
CA TYR A 495 -65.98 8.86 61.30
C TYR A 495 -65.14 8.55 60.07
N ASN A 496 -64.81 9.57 59.29
CA ASN A 496 -63.98 9.46 58.09
C ASN A 496 -62.52 9.22 58.45
N LEU A 497 -61.95 8.16 57.87
CA LEU A 497 -60.51 7.93 57.89
C LEU A 497 -59.80 8.95 56.98
N PRO A 498 -58.51 9.24 57.23
CA PRO A 498 -57.71 10.14 56.38
C PRO A 498 -57.73 9.78 54.90
N ILE A 499 -57.73 8.49 54.57
CA ILE A 499 -57.92 7.96 53.22
C ILE A 499 -58.80 6.70 53.26
N ALA A 500 -59.44 6.37 52.14
CA ALA A 500 -60.09 5.07 51.99
C ALA A 500 -59.04 3.96 51.78
N PHE A 501 -59.28 2.79 52.41
CA PHE A 501 -58.54 1.57 52.07
C PHE A 501 -58.90 1.14 50.64
N PRO A 502 -57.91 0.85 49.78
CA PRO A 502 -58.15 0.44 48.39
C PRO A 502 -59.06 -0.79 48.22
N SER A 503 -59.00 -1.75 49.14
CA SER A 503 -59.70 -3.04 48.97
C SER A 503 -60.45 -3.51 50.23
N MET A 504 -59.83 -3.44 51.41
CA MET A 504 -60.43 -3.97 52.64
C MET A 504 -60.04 -3.15 53.87
N ASN A 505 -61.04 -2.88 54.71
CA ASN A 505 -60.86 -2.36 56.06
C ASN A 505 -60.92 -3.53 57.05
N PHE A 506 -59.80 -3.88 57.68
CA PHE A 506 -59.75 -5.01 58.62
C PHE A 506 -60.30 -4.67 60.01
N GLY A 507 -60.48 -3.38 60.31
CA GLY A 507 -61.01 -2.92 61.57
C GLY A 507 -60.17 -1.79 62.18
N CYS A 508 -60.45 -1.50 63.44
CA CYS A 508 -59.75 -0.47 64.18
C CYS A 508 -59.57 -0.83 65.65
N LEU A 509 -58.45 -0.38 66.21
CA LEU A 509 -58.27 -0.23 67.65
C LEU A 509 -58.74 1.16 68.03
N VAL A 510 -59.52 1.25 69.11
CA VAL A 510 -59.96 2.53 69.66
C VAL A 510 -59.54 2.62 71.11
N THR A 511 -58.92 3.72 71.47
CA THR A 511 -58.56 4.01 72.86
C THR A 511 -59.22 5.30 73.32
N MET A 512 -59.46 5.34 74.62
CA MET A 512 -60.02 6.51 75.30
C MET A 512 -58.93 7.58 75.37
N THR A 513 -59.28 8.85 75.17
CA THR A 513 -58.43 9.95 75.64
C THR A 513 -58.66 10.16 77.14
N ASP A 514 -57.72 10.78 77.87
CA ASP A 514 -57.92 11.21 79.26
C ASP A 514 -59.15 12.10 79.37
N SER A 515 -60.32 11.50 79.61
CA SER A 515 -61.60 12.16 79.77
C SER A 515 -62.20 11.63 81.07
N VAL A 516 -62.47 12.54 82.01
CA VAL A 516 -62.87 12.21 83.38
C VAL A 516 -64.40 12.15 83.52
N ILE A 517 -65.14 11.97 82.42
CA ILE A 517 -66.59 12.23 82.38
C ILE A 517 -67.33 11.09 81.68
N TYR A 518 -67.83 10.15 82.48
CA TYR A 518 -68.59 8.97 82.05
C TYR A 518 -69.91 8.87 82.83
N GLY A 519 -70.87 8.12 82.32
CA GLY A 519 -72.19 7.98 82.97
C GLY A 519 -72.11 7.35 84.37
N ALA A 520 -73.06 7.70 85.24
CA ALA A 520 -73.13 7.25 86.64
C ALA A 520 -73.38 5.72 86.82
N SER A 521 -73.53 4.99 85.72
CA SER A 521 -73.80 3.55 85.71
C SER A 521 -73.00 2.87 84.58
N GLY A 522 -71.96 2.11 84.96
CA GLY A 522 -71.12 1.30 84.07
C GLY A 522 -69.65 1.73 84.01
N THR A 523 -68.78 0.81 83.64
CA THR A 523 -67.38 1.14 83.31
C THR A 523 -67.32 1.91 82.00
N PRO A 524 -66.38 2.85 81.86
CA PRO A 524 -66.28 3.65 80.65
C PRO A 524 -65.76 2.79 79.51
N PHE A 525 -66.39 2.89 78.33
CA PHE A 525 -65.95 2.15 77.16
C PHE A 525 -65.97 2.99 75.88
N VAL A 526 -65.10 2.60 74.96
CA VAL A 526 -65.15 2.98 73.57
C VAL A 526 -64.92 1.72 72.74
N ALA A 527 -65.77 1.50 71.74
CA ALA A 527 -65.66 0.40 70.80
C ALA A 527 -65.67 0.96 69.38
N GLY A 528 -64.96 0.29 68.47
CA GLY A 528 -64.97 0.65 67.06
C GLY A 528 -65.01 -0.57 66.16
N MET A 529 -65.62 -0.43 65.00
CA MET A 529 -65.63 -1.43 63.94
C MET A 529 -65.42 -0.77 62.58
N ALA A 530 -65.00 -1.55 61.59
CA ALA A 530 -64.93 -1.10 60.21
C ALA A 530 -66.31 -0.66 59.71
N ASN A 531 -66.38 0.44 58.96
CA ASN A 531 -67.60 0.91 58.31
C ASN A 531 -67.31 1.26 56.85
N GLY A 532 -67.32 0.25 55.99
CA GLY A 532 -66.85 0.39 54.61
C GLY A 532 -65.36 0.72 54.52
N LEU A 533 -64.92 1.18 53.35
CA LEU A 533 -63.51 1.39 53.03
C LEU A 533 -62.91 2.68 53.61
N GLY A 534 -63.73 3.72 53.81
CA GLY A 534 -63.28 5.05 54.20
C GLY A 534 -63.68 5.50 55.59
N GLN A 535 -64.34 4.65 56.39
CA GLN A 535 -64.87 5.05 57.69
C GLN A 535 -64.69 3.96 58.75
N VAL A 536 -64.80 4.39 60.00
CA VAL A 536 -65.01 3.53 61.17
C VAL A 536 -66.30 3.96 61.86
N LEU A 537 -67.03 3.00 62.41
CA LEU A 537 -68.18 3.26 63.28
C LEU A 537 -67.72 3.13 64.72
N LEU A 538 -67.88 4.19 65.50
CA LEU A 538 -67.47 4.25 66.90
C LEU A 538 -68.69 4.31 67.80
N GLN A 539 -68.64 3.62 68.94
CA GLN A 539 -69.65 3.65 69.99
C GLN A 539 -69.02 3.91 71.34
N THR A 540 -69.68 4.73 72.16
CA THR A 540 -69.22 5.06 73.51
C THR A 540 -70.38 5.30 74.47
N ASN A 541 -70.12 5.27 75.79
CA ASN A 541 -71.05 5.67 76.85
C ASN A 541 -70.73 7.04 77.49
N TYR A 542 -70.07 7.93 76.74
CA TYR A 542 -69.72 9.28 77.21
C TYR A 542 -70.94 10.17 77.41
N THR A 543 -70.96 10.94 78.49
CA THR A 543 -72.13 11.74 78.92
C THR A 543 -71.95 13.25 78.74
N ALA A 544 -70.78 13.72 78.29
CA ALA A 544 -70.52 15.12 78.04
C ALA A 544 -70.07 15.39 76.60
N SER A 545 -70.37 16.61 76.13
CA SER A 545 -69.82 17.15 74.89
C SER A 545 -68.31 17.34 75.04
N GLN A 546 -67.53 16.96 74.01
CA GLN A 546 -66.05 17.05 73.89
C GLN A 546 -65.21 15.84 74.31
N SER A 547 -65.80 14.70 74.66
CA SER A 547 -65.01 13.47 74.81
C SER A 547 -64.51 12.96 73.44
N ALA A 548 -63.31 12.37 73.41
CA ALA A 548 -62.67 11.89 72.19
C ALA A 548 -62.17 10.45 72.29
N GLY A 549 -62.08 9.79 71.14
CA GLY A 549 -61.41 8.51 70.97
C GLY A 549 -60.21 8.65 70.03
N LYS A 550 -59.10 8.00 70.35
CA LYS A 550 -58.01 7.81 69.38
C LYS A 550 -58.29 6.53 68.61
N VAL A 551 -58.29 6.63 67.29
CA VAL A 551 -58.56 5.52 66.40
C VAL A 551 -57.26 5.17 65.67
N LEU A 552 -56.93 3.88 65.67
CA LEU A 552 -55.91 3.28 64.81
C LEU A 552 -56.60 2.25 63.91
N ALA A 553 -56.82 2.56 62.65
CA ALA A 553 -57.43 1.66 61.68
C ALA A 553 -56.36 1.02 60.79
N PHE A 554 -56.61 -0.21 60.32
CA PHE A 554 -55.68 -0.91 59.43
C PHE A 554 -56.41 -1.73 58.37
N GLY A 555 -55.80 -1.88 57.20
CA GLY A 555 -56.43 -2.45 56.02
C GLY A 555 -55.50 -2.43 54.81
N ILE A 556 -55.97 -2.88 53.65
CA ILE A 556 -55.20 -2.94 52.39
C ILE A 556 -55.93 -2.30 51.22
#